data_AF-A0A9W8JEE0-F1
#
_entry.id   AF-A0A9W8JEE0-F1
#
_cell.length_a   1.000
_cell.length_b   1.000
_cell.length_c   1.000
_cell.angle_alpha   90.00
_cell.angle_beta   90.00
_cell.angle_gamma   90.00
#
_symmetry.space_group_name_H-M   'P 1'
#
loop_
_entity.id
_entity.type
_entity.pdbx_description
1 polymer ?
#
loop_
_entity_poly.entity_id
_entity_poly.type
_entity_poly.pdbx_seq_one_letter_code
_entity_poly.pdbx_strand_id
1 'polypeptide(L)'
;MPKNTATSKRLRTPDGMKSQQSEDAGTISPTKKTQTLMSYGFEPASKMPELAVKLEESEDSKQALKNITEGLGTSCKNGESTDSDIRRLVLKGGLKAENLIQLGQITYDKVLHELSHYHLDRDQLMGQMKELKVYISGSFPLSITHPTVVSNDLNLYVNQYQSSKLVEFLAGKGYGQPTVLGKEEVKRNEGYKDDVGKGAVLTRSMHNGITSVLAMEHKDGGCINVVITKASPLQVIPLFHSTVVMNYIAAHGFVMLYPKLTMNNMGIINSRGKLTSKLEGCISKYRKRGFTITRGYPSTVPRSHTCGIDKSCPQTIRHLQDGKILHIPFPSHAGEDPGKLQELHDAKKCVRQLASGPFCTKGTTDKHGFSLVDTYASHEFNLNTEKLTNTNKTTVKLKGE
;
A
#
# COMPACT_ATOMS: atom_id res chain seq x y z
N MET A 1 -38.96 -49.04 -36.64
CA MET A 1 -39.11 -47.58 -36.80
C MET A 1 -37.75 -46.96 -37.07
N PRO A 2 -37.47 -46.57 -38.33
CA PRO A 2 -36.33 -45.72 -38.69
C PRO A 2 -36.82 -44.37 -39.23
N LYS A 3 -36.05 -43.28 -39.06
CA LYS A 3 -36.15 -42.10 -39.93
C LYS A 3 -34.77 -41.52 -40.22
N ASN A 4 -34.27 -41.89 -41.40
CA ASN A 4 -33.31 -41.13 -42.20
C ASN A 4 -33.93 -39.79 -42.62
N THR A 5 -33.09 -38.78 -42.85
CA THR A 5 -33.23 -37.84 -43.99
C THR A 5 -31.88 -37.17 -44.30
N ALA A 6 -31.30 -37.57 -45.43
CA ALA A 6 -30.45 -36.72 -46.28
C ALA A 6 -31.38 -35.72 -47.01
N THR A 7 -30.99 -34.51 -47.42
CA THR A 7 -30.13 -34.10 -48.55
C THR A 7 -30.07 -32.54 -48.48
N SER A 8 -29.13 -31.78 -49.04
CA SER A 8 -28.83 -31.63 -50.47
C SER A 8 -27.73 -30.56 -50.67
N LYS A 9 -26.84 -30.82 -51.64
CA LYS A 9 -25.82 -29.92 -52.17
C LYS A 9 -26.44 -28.84 -53.08
N ARG A 10 -25.88 -27.63 -53.07
CA ARG A 10 -25.80 -26.78 -54.27
C ARG A 10 -24.44 -26.09 -54.36
N LEU A 11 -23.71 -26.44 -55.42
CA LEU A 11 -22.61 -25.66 -55.97
C LEU A 11 -23.16 -24.40 -56.65
N ARG A 12 -22.49 -23.25 -56.45
CA ARG A 12 -22.38 -22.18 -57.45
C ARG A 12 -20.94 -21.65 -57.46
N THR A 13 -20.51 -21.36 -58.67
CA THR A 13 -19.18 -20.96 -59.15
C THR A 13 -18.79 -19.51 -58.81
N PRO A 14 -17.50 -19.15 -58.99
CA PRO A 14 -16.93 -17.87 -58.56
C PRO A 14 -17.04 -16.81 -59.65
N ASP A 15 -17.18 -15.54 -59.27
CA ASP A 15 -16.68 -14.39 -60.04
C ASP A 15 -16.85 -13.10 -59.23
N GLY A 16 -15.83 -12.23 -59.27
CA GLY A 16 -15.95 -10.84 -58.83
C GLY A 16 -14.80 -10.31 -57.98
N MET A 17 -13.60 -10.19 -58.57
CA MET A 17 -12.61 -9.22 -58.10
C MET A 17 -13.20 -7.82 -58.22
N LYS A 18 -13.31 -7.10 -57.09
CA LYS A 18 -13.26 -5.63 -57.07
C LYS A 18 -12.37 -5.18 -55.91
N SER A 19 -11.29 -4.54 -56.31
CA SER A 19 -10.42 -3.70 -55.49
C SER A 19 -11.19 -2.53 -54.89
N GLN A 20 -11.02 -2.29 -53.59
CA GLN A 20 -11.10 -0.95 -53.03
C GLN A 20 -10.23 -0.85 -51.77
N GLN A 21 -9.24 0.03 -51.87
CA GLN A 21 -8.50 0.61 -50.75
C GLN A 21 -9.43 1.55 -49.99
N SER A 22 -9.44 1.47 -48.66
CA SER A 22 -9.49 2.65 -47.79
C SER A 22 -9.12 2.25 -46.37
N GLU A 23 -8.27 3.07 -45.77
CA GLU A 23 -7.73 2.98 -44.43
C GLU A 23 -8.85 3.14 -43.40
N ASP A 24 -9.08 2.13 -42.56
CA ASP A 24 -9.83 2.30 -41.31
C ASP A 24 -8.85 2.14 -40.14
N ALA A 25 -8.55 3.27 -39.50
CA ALA A 25 -7.89 3.32 -38.21
C ALA A 25 -8.83 2.67 -37.17
N GLY A 26 -8.65 1.37 -36.97
CA GLY A 26 -9.40 0.58 -36.01
C GLY A 26 -9.31 1.21 -34.62
N THR A 27 -10.40 1.83 -34.19
CA THR A 27 -10.56 2.29 -32.81
C THR A 27 -10.65 1.05 -31.93
N ILE A 28 -9.55 0.67 -31.29
CA ILE A 28 -9.52 -0.47 -30.37
C ILE A 28 -10.43 -0.14 -29.19
N SER A 29 -11.60 -0.76 -29.15
CA SER A 29 -12.53 -0.64 -28.04
C SER A 29 -11.87 -1.16 -26.75
N PRO A 30 -11.86 -0.38 -25.65
CA PRO A 30 -11.22 -0.79 -24.41
C PRO A 30 -11.82 -2.09 -23.90
N THR A 31 -10.97 -3.03 -23.49
CA THR A 31 -11.42 -4.32 -22.94
C THR A 31 -12.34 -4.11 -21.73
N LYS A 32 -13.22 -5.07 -21.44
CA LYS A 32 -14.14 -5.03 -20.26
C LYS A 32 -13.45 -4.72 -18.93
N LYS A 33 -12.14 -5.00 -18.79
CA LYS A 33 -11.35 -4.72 -17.59
C LYS A 33 -10.78 -3.30 -17.56
N THR A 34 -10.42 -2.75 -18.72
CA THR A 34 -10.05 -1.34 -18.89
C THR A 34 -11.25 -0.42 -18.61
N GLN A 35 -12.46 -0.86 -18.99
CA GLN A 35 -13.72 -0.20 -18.63
C GLN A 35 -13.95 -0.17 -17.11
N THR A 36 -13.52 -1.19 -16.35
CA THR A 36 -13.65 -1.20 -14.89
C THR A 36 -12.83 -0.08 -14.24
N LEU A 37 -11.56 0.10 -14.62
CA LEU A 37 -10.72 1.18 -14.08
C LEU A 37 -11.17 2.59 -14.54
N MET A 38 -11.63 2.73 -15.79
CA MET A 38 -12.21 3.99 -16.27
C MET A 38 -13.56 4.31 -15.60
N SER A 39 -14.37 3.30 -15.27
CA SER A 39 -15.61 3.48 -14.50
C SER A 39 -15.39 3.95 -13.06
N TYR A 40 -14.15 3.81 -12.56
CA TYR A 40 -13.68 4.33 -11.27
C TYR A 40 -13.06 5.73 -11.39
N GLY A 41 -13.09 6.38 -12.56
CA GLY A 41 -12.62 7.75 -12.77
C GLY A 41 -11.11 7.92 -12.99
N PHE A 42 -10.40 6.84 -13.32
CA PHE A 42 -8.96 6.93 -13.66
C PHE A 42 -8.77 7.40 -15.10
N GLU A 43 -8.18 8.58 -15.28
CA GLU A 43 -7.56 8.97 -16.56
C GLU A 43 -6.11 8.46 -16.62
N PRO A 44 -5.61 8.02 -17.79
CA PRO A 44 -4.20 7.67 -17.97
C PRO A 44 -3.27 8.84 -17.60
N ALA A 45 -2.09 8.52 -17.04
CA ALA A 45 -1.08 9.50 -16.61
C ALA A 45 -0.60 10.46 -17.72
N SER A 46 -0.91 10.17 -18.99
CA SER A 46 -0.61 11.00 -20.16
C SER A 46 -1.37 12.33 -20.22
N LYS A 47 -2.17 12.68 -19.20
CA LYS A 47 -2.96 13.94 -19.14
C LYS A 47 -2.67 14.83 -17.92
N MET A 48 -1.69 14.49 -17.07
CA MET A 48 -1.29 15.42 -16.00
C MET A 48 -0.47 16.59 -16.57
N PRO A 49 -0.80 17.86 -16.26
CA PRO A 49 -0.09 19.01 -16.83
C PRO A 49 1.37 19.07 -16.35
N GLU A 50 2.26 19.48 -17.27
CA GLU A 50 3.72 19.71 -17.15
C GLU A 50 4.11 20.81 -16.13
N LEU A 51 3.52 20.82 -14.93
CA LEU A 51 3.83 21.79 -13.88
C LEU A 51 4.87 21.29 -12.86
N ALA A 52 5.34 20.04 -12.98
CA ALA A 52 6.30 19.45 -12.05
C ALA A 52 7.78 19.57 -12.51
N VAL A 53 8.05 19.98 -13.76
CA VAL A 53 9.42 19.92 -14.34
C VAL A 53 10.24 21.20 -14.10
N LYS A 54 9.65 22.29 -13.59
CA LYS A 54 10.38 23.57 -13.43
C LYS A 54 11.03 23.82 -12.06
N LEU A 55 11.00 22.87 -11.14
CA LEU A 55 11.57 23.02 -9.78
C LEU A 55 12.86 22.23 -9.53
N GLU A 56 13.30 21.37 -10.45
CA GLU A 56 14.43 20.44 -10.20
C GLU A 56 15.84 20.99 -10.55
N GLU A 57 15.98 22.24 -11.02
CA GLU A 57 17.30 22.74 -11.51
C GLU A 57 17.84 24.02 -10.86
N SER A 58 17.29 24.52 -9.74
CA SER A 58 17.93 25.67 -9.07
C SER A 58 19.14 25.20 -8.24
N GLU A 59 20.31 25.78 -8.52
CA GLU A 59 21.52 25.59 -7.69
C GLU A 59 21.29 26.00 -6.22
N ASP A 60 20.35 26.91 -5.98
CA ASP A 60 19.90 27.30 -4.64
C ASP A 60 19.29 26.13 -3.85
N SER A 61 18.55 25.23 -4.52
CA SER A 61 17.95 24.05 -3.87
C SER A 61 19.01 23.02 -3.49
N LYS A 62 20.04 22.85 -4.33
CA LYS A 62 21.17 21.94 -4.05
C LYS A 62 22.06 22.47 -2.93
N GLN A 63 22.33 23.78 -2.92
CA GLN A 63 23.13 24.43 -1.88
C GLN A 63 22.39 24.44 -0.53
N ALA A 64 21.06 24.63 -0.52
CA ALA A 64 20.24 24.52 0.69
C ALA A 64 20.29 23.10 1.27
N LEU A 65 20.17 22.06 0.44
CA LEU A 65 20.32 20.66 0.87
C LEU A 65 21.71 20.39 1.46
N LYS A 66 22.77 20.86 0.80
CA LYS A 66 24.16 20.69 1.29
C LYS A 66 24.37 21.34 2.66
N ASN A 67 23.92 22.59 2.83
CA ASN A 67 24.03 23.32 4.10
C ASN A 67 23.26 22.65 5.25
N ILE A 68 22.08 22.07 4.95
CA ILE A 68 21.30 21.32 5.94
C ILE A 68 22.02 20.03 6.33
N THR A 69 22.60 19.32 5.36
CA THR A 69 23.26 18.04 5.62
C THR A 69 24.56 18.20 6.41
N GLU A 70 25.33 19.26 6.15
CA GLU A 70 26.59 19.57 6.85
C GLU A 70 26.34 20.18 8.25
N GLY A 71 25.23 20.91 8.45
CA GLY A 71 24.88 21.52 9.74
C GLY A 71 24.34 20.55 10.81
N LEU A 72 23.90 19.34 10.40
CA LEU A 72 23.34 18.34 11.32
C LEU A 72 24.41 17.60 12.15
N GLY A 73 25.70 17.76 11.83
CA GLY A 73 26.80 17.08 12.51
C GLY A 73 27.22 17.65 13.87
N THR A 74 26.73 18.83 14.28
CA THR A 74 27.35 19.57 15.41
C THR A 74 26.42 20.04 16.54
N SER A 75 25.12 19.71 16.55
CA SER A 75 24.19 20.33 17.51
C SER A 75 23.26 19.38 18.27
N CYS A 76 23.83 18.52 19.12
CA CYS A 76 23.09 17.89 20.24
C CYS A 76 24.00 17.80 21.48
N LYS A 77 24.23 18.92 22.19
CA LYS A 77 24.97 18.91 23.48
C LYS A 77 24.24 19.50 24.68
N ASN A 78 22.98 19.95 24.55
CA ASN A 78 22.24 20.49 25.70
C ASN A 78 20.99 19.65 25.96
N GLY A 79 20.93 19.05 27.16
CA GLY A 79 19.95 18.06 27.59
C GLY A 79 18.53 18.56 27.87
N GLU A 80 18.02 19.51 27.08
CA GLU A 80 16.57 19.63 26.95
C GLU A 80 16.12 18.52 26.01
N SER A 81 15.35 17.56 26.54
CA SER A 81 14.58 16.62 25.73
C SER A 81 13.70 17.46 24.82
N THR A 82 14.18 17.76 23.61
CA THR A 82 13.36 18.32 22.54
C THR A 82 12.25 17.32 22.36
N ASP A 83 11.09 17.62 22.93
CA ASP A 83 9.90 16.80 22.87
C ASP A 83 9.56 16.62 21.39
N SER A 84 10.11 15.55 20.82
CA SER A 84 10.23 15.24 19.40
C SER A 84 8.95 14.57 18.93
N ASP A 85 7.84 15.18 19.32
CA ASP A 85 6.53 14.69 18.98
C ASP A 85 6.25 15.02 17.51
N ILE A 86 6.53 14.03 16.64
CA ILE A 86 6.21 14.04 15.21
C ILE A 86 4.76 14.50 15.00
N ARG A 87 3.83 14.06 15.85
CA ARG A 87 2.42 14.46 15.74
C ARG A 87 2.24 15.95 15.94
N ARG A 88 2.86 16.52 16.98
CA ARG A 88 2.84 17.98 17.22
C ARG A 88 3.44 18.75 16.05
N LEU A 89 4.56 18.30 15.50
CA LEU A 89 5.22 18.95 14.36
C LEU A 89 4.35 18.92 13.10
N VAL A 90 3.78 17.75 12.78
CA VAL A 90 2.89 17.58 11.63
C VAL A 90 1.60 18.40 11.78
N LEU A 91 1.02 18.47 12.99
CA LEU A 91 -0.23 19.21 13.23
C LEU A 91 -0.03 20.73 13.31
N LYS A 92 1.06 21.23 13.92
CA LYS A 92 1.28 22.68 14.11
C LYS A 92 1.95 23.36 12.91
N GLY A 93 2.95 22.72 12.32
CA GLY A 93 3.79 23.33 11.27
C GLY A 93 3.42 22.92 9.84
N GLY A 94 2.62 21.86 9.70
CA GLY A 94 2.48 21.16 8.43
C GLY A 94 3.76 20.44 8.02
N LEU A 95 3.71 19.71 6.91
CA LEU A 95 4.90 19.16 6.26
C LEU A 95 5.44 20.21 5.29
N LYS A 96 6.69 20.60 5.48
CA LYS A 96 7.40 21.47 4.56
C LYS A 96 8.73 20.83 4.20
N ALA A 97 9.29 21.16 3.04
CA ALA A 97 10.55 20.54 2.61
C ALA A 97 11.66 20.76 3.65
N GLU A 98 11.71 21.94 4.27
CA GLU A 98 12.70 22.32 5.28
C GLU A 98 12.60 21.51 6.58
N ASN A 99 11.41 21.02 6.95
CA ASN A 99 11.25 20.22 8.17
C ASN A 99 11.23 18.71 7.90
N LEU A 100 11.16 18.29 6.63
CA LEU A 100 11.06 16.88 6.28
C LEU A 100 12.33 16.11 6.62
N ILE A 101 13.51 16.72 6.45
CA ILE A 101 14.80 16.12 6.83
C ILE A 101 14.85 15.90 8.35
N GLN A 102 14.49 16.91 9.13
CA GLN A 102 14.45 16.82 10.59
C GLN A 102 13.43 15.78 11.06
N LEU A 103 12.24 15.76 10.46
CA LEU A 103 11.21 14.74 10.73
C LEU A 103 11.71 13.33 10.36
N GLY A 104 12.42 13.19 9.25
CA GLY A 104 13.08 11.96 8.82
C GLY A 104 14.04 11.45 9.87
N GLN A 105 14.92 12.30 10.37
CA GLN A 105 15.87 11.96 11.43
C GLN A 105 15.16 11.54 12.72
N ILE A 106 14.22 12.34 13.22
CA ILE A 106 13.44 12.03 14.43
C ILE A 106 12.71 10.68 14.28
N THR A 107 12.10 10.45 13.12
CA THR A 107 11.39 9.21 12.82
C THR A 107 12.36 8.03 12.83
N TYR A 108 13.53 8.17 12.20
CA TYR A 108 14.55 7.13 12.10
C TYR A 108 15.14 6.75 13.47
N ASP A 109 15.33 7.73 14.34
CA ASP A 109 15.84 7.52 15.71
C ASP A 109 14.77 6.88 16.60
N LYS A 110 13.49 7.25 16.45
CA LYS A 110 12.39 6.55 17.13
C LYS A 110 12.28 5.10 16.68
N VAL A 111 12.47 4.81 15.40
CA VAL A 111 12.48 3.42 14.92
C VAL A 111 13.61 2.63 15.55
N LEU A 112 14.81 3.21 15.70
CA LEU A 112 15.91 2.56 16.44
C LEU A 112 15.53 2.27 17.89
N HIS A 113 14.99 3.26 18.59
CA HIS A 113 14.57 3.09 19.98
C HIS A 113 13.53 1.96 20.12
N GLU A 114 12.49 1.99 19.29
CA GLU A 114 11.42 0.99 19.35
C GLU A 114 11.90 -0.41 18.96
N LEU A 115 12.80 -0.54 17.96
CA LEU A 115 13.38 -1.83 17.57
C LEU A 115 14.30 -2.42 18.63
N SER A 116 14.90 -1.60 19.51
CA SER A 116 15.73 -2.09 20.60
C SER A 116 14.97 -2.98 21.58
N HIS A 117 13.66 -2.75 21.77
CA HIS A 117 12.78 -3.63 22.56
C HIS A 117 12.58 -5.02 21.95
N TYR A 118 12.92 -5.17 20.67
CA TYR A 118 12.88 -6.41 19.93
C TYR A 118 14.30 -6.91 19.62
N HIS A 119 15.35 -6.40 20.27
CA HIS A 119 16.73 -6.84 20.04
C HIS A 119 17.17 -6.82 18.57
N LEU A 120 16.60 -5.91 17.77
CA LEU A 120 16.92 -5.74 16.36
C LEU A 120 17.74 -4.46 16.15
N ASP A 121 18.85 -4.61 15.44
CA ASP A 121 19.58 -3.47 14.88
C ASP A 121 18.77 -2.86 13.73
N ARG A 122 18.48 -1.56 13.83
CA ARG A 122 17.69 -0.83 12.84
C ARG A 122 18.30 -0.94 11.45
N ASP A 123 19.59 -0.67 11.31
CA ASP A 123 20.21 -0.51 9.99
C ASP A 123 20.32 -1.86 9.27
N GLN A 124 20.62 -2.93 10.01
CA GLN A 124 20.58 -4.30 9.51
C GLN A 124 19.15 -4.72 9.10
N LEU A 125 18.14 -4.41 9.92
CA LEU A 125 16.75 -4.70 9.56
C LEU A 125 16.31 -3.90 8.33
N MET A 126 16.67 -2.61 8.22
CA MET A 126 16.34 -1.80 7.03
C MET A 126 16.99 -2.35 5.76
N GLY A 127 18.24 -2.84 5.86
CA GLY A 127 18.90 -3.55 4.76
C GLY A 127 18.10 -4.78 4.31
N GLN A 128 17.66 -5.62 5.26
CA GLN A 128 16.81 -6.78 4.96
C GLN A 128 15.44 -6.37 4.42
N MET A 129 14.83 -5.31 4.94
CA MET A 129 13.56 -4.79 4.45
C MET A 129 13.66 -4.31 3.00
N LYS A 130 14.79 -3.69 2.63
CA LYS A 130 15.05 -3.25 1.26
C LYS A 130 15.21 -4.44 0.32
N GLU A 131 16.02 -5.42 0.71
CA GLU A 131 16.33 -6.60 -0.11
C GLU A 131 15.10 -7.50 -0.29
N LEU A 132 14.43 -7.83 0.81
CA LEU A 132 13.35 -8.81 0.85
C LEU A 132 11.96 -8.19 0.62
N LYS A 133 11.88 -6.87 0.44
CA LYS A 133 10.64 -6.09 0.33
C LYS A 133 9.71 -6.34 1.53
N VAL A 134 10.26 -6.21 2.73
CA VAL A 134 9.55 -6.39 4.00
C VAL A 134 9.04 -5.05 4.52
N TYR A 135 7.87 -5.09 5.14
CA TYR A 135 7.21 -3.92 5.72
C TYR A 135 6.89 -4.17 7.18
N ILE A 136 7.09 -3.17 8.04
CA ILE A 136 6.57 -3.18 9.41
C ILE A 136 5.18 -2.55 9.39
N SER A 137 4.17 -3.20 9.98
CA SER A 137 2.83 -2.62 10.10
C SER A 137 2.15 -2.99 11.43
N GLY A 138 0.84 -2.79 11.55
CA GLY A 138 0.08 -3.03 12.78
C GLY A 138 0.22 -1.88 13.78
N SER A 139 0.51 -2.18 15.05
CA SER A 139 0.63 -1.14 16.09
C SER A 139 2.00 -0.46 16.15
N PHE A 140 3.05 -1.07 15.61
CA PHE A 140 4.40 -0.51 15.69
C PHE A 140 4.52 0.87 15.02
N PRO A 141 4.02 1.09 13.78
CA PRO A 141 4.06 2.44 13.21
C PRO A 141 3.31 3.49 14.03
N LEU A 142 2.34 3.09 14.87
CA LEU A 142 1.64 4.04 15.73
C LEU A 142 2.49 4.50 16.92
N SER A 143 3.40 3.68 17.47
CA SER A 143 4.24 4.13 18.59
C SER A 143 5.16 5.29 18.18
N ILE A 144 5.55 5.35 16.89
CA ILE A 144 6.34 6.44 16.32
C ILE A 144 5.61 7.79 16.41
N THR A 145 4.31 7.82 16.13
CA THR A 145 3.50 9.06 16.07
C THR A 145 2.60 9.28 17.28
N HIS A 146 2.42 8.28 18.14
CA HIS A 146 1.54 8.31 19.30
C HIS A 146 2.28 7.73 20.51
N PRO A 147 2.99 8.57 21.28
CA PRO A 147 3.83 8.13 22.41
C PRO A 147 3.08 7.30 23.47
N THR A 148 1.76 7.44 23.57
CA THR A 148 0.93 6.65 24.48
C THR A 148 0.59 5.25 23.98
N VAL A 149 0.94 4.93 22.73
CA VAL A 149 0.69 3.63 22.11
C VAL A 149 1.93 2.77 22.22
N VAL A 150 1.89 1.77 23.11
CA VAL A 150 2.93 0.73 23.18
C VAL A 150 2.60 -0.41 22.23
N SER A 151 3.57 -0.81 21.41
CA SER A 151 3.46 -2.03 20.60
C SER A 151 3.93 -3.23 21.43
N ASN A 152 3.07 -4.24 21.53
CA ASN A 152 3.40 -5.46 22.28
C ASN A 152 4.10 -6.50 21.38
N ASP A 153 3.96 -6.33 20.07
CA ASP A 153 4.43 -7.21 19.03
C ASP A 153 4.93 -6.39 17.83
N LEU A 154 5.92 -6.93 17.12
CA LEU A 154 6.41 -6.37 15.85
C LEU A 154 5.89 -7.25 14.70
N ASN A 155 5.10 -6.66 13.80
CA ASN A 155 4.51 -7.37 12.68
C ASN A 155 5.29 -7.06 11.39
N LEU A 156 6.00 -8.05 10.85
CA LEU A 156 6.77 -7.99 9.62
C LEU A 156 6.01 -8.68 8.48
N TYR A 157 5.65 -7.93 7.44
CA TYR A 157 4.92 -8.44 6.29
C TYR A 157 5.89 -8.76 5.17
N VAL A 158 5.81 -9.98 4.66
CA VAL A 158 6.72 -10.49 3.64
C VAL A 158 5.96 -11.32 2.62
N ASN A 159 6.44 -11.34 1.38
CA ASN A 159 5.93 -12.27 0.39
C ASN A 159 6.39 -13.71 0.71
N GLN A 160 5.54 -14.71 0.46
CA GLN A 160 5.84 -16.12 0.70
C GLN A 160 7.14 -16.62 0.04
N TYR A 161 7.58 -16.02 -1.07
CA TYR A 161 8.83 -16.38 -1.73
C TYR A 161 10.08 -15.89 -0.99
N GLN A 162 9.94 -14.91 -0.09
CA GLN A 162 11.05 -14.31 0.68
C GLN A 162 10.99 -14.65 2.17
N SER A 163 9.92 -15.31 2.64
CA SER A 163 9.71 -15.54 4.08
C SER A 163 10.80 -16.39 4.72
N SER A 164 11.33 -17.39 4.02
CA SER A 164 12.38 -18.26 4.56
C SER A 164 13.66 -17.49 4.88
N LYS A 165 14.07 -16.56 4.00
CA LYS A 165 15.24 -15.70 4.22
C LYS A 165 15.04 -14.77 5.42
N LEU A 166 13.84 -14.20 5.56
CA LEU A 166 13.53 -13.35 6.71
C LEU A 166 13.57 -14.14 8.02
N VAL A 167 13.01 -15.36 8.04
CA VAL A 167 13.05 -16.26 9.21
C VAL A 167 14.49 -16.63 9.57
N GLU A 168 15.33 -16.94 8.57
CA GLU A 168 16.76 -17.22 8.78
C GLU A 168 17.51 -16.02 9.36
N PHE A 169 17.26 -14.82 8.83
CA PHE A 169 17.81 -13.58 9.39
C PHE A 169 17.42 -13.42 10.86
N LEU A 170 16.14 -13.57 11.20
CA LEU A 170 15.66 -13.44 12.57
C LEU A 170 16.26 -14.50 13.50
N ALA A 171 16.37 -15.75 13.04
CA ALA A 171 17.03 -16.81 13.79
C ALA A 171 18.50 -16.45 14.08
N GLY A 172 19.20 -15.88 13.11
CA GLY A 172 20.55 -15.32 13.28
C GLY A 172 20.64 -14.14 14.27
N LYS A 173 19.51 -13.52 14.61
CA LYS A 173 19.39 -12.49 15.67
C LYS A 173 18.99 -13.06 17.02
N GLY A 174 18.93 -14.38 17.19
CA GLY A 174 18.61 -15.02 18.48
C GLY A 174 17.12 -15.32 18.69
N TYR A 175 16.30 -15.17 17.65
CA TYR A 175 14.91 -15.62 17.67
C TYR A 175 14.81 -17.14 17.55
N GLY A 176 13.89 -17.73 18.32
CA GLY A 176 13.63 -19.16 18.32
C GLY A 176 12.93 -19.67 17.06
N GLN A 177 12.58 -20.95 17.07
CA GLN A 177 11.87 -21.59 15.97
C GLN A 177 10.47 -20.97 15.76
N PRO A 178 10.04 -20.76 14.50
CA PRO A 178 8.74 -20.16 14.23
C PRO A 178 7.59 -21.06 14.65
N THR A 179 6.65 -20.51 15.41
CA THR A 179 5.37 -21.16 15.75
C THR A 179 4.27 -20.62 14.84
N VAL A 180 3.53 -21.49 14.16
CA VAL A 180 2.45 -21.04 13.28
C VAL A 180 1.22 -20.64 14.11
N LEU A 181 0.84 -19.37 14.06
CA LEU A 181 -0.34 -18.87 14.75
C LEU A 181 -1.62 -19.23 13.99
N GLY A 182 -2.69 -19.52 14.74
CA GLY A 182 -4.02 -19.77 14.18
C GLY A 182 -4.17 -21.12 13.47
N LYS A 183 -3.24 -22.06 13.67
CA LYS A 183 -3.43 -23.47 13.32
C LYS A 183 -4.31 -24.24 14.30
N GLU A 184 -4.66 -23.65 15.45
CA GLU A 184 -5.72 -24.22 16.29
C GLU A 184 -6.93 -24.48 15.43
N GLU A 185 -7.31 -25.73 15.45
CA GLU A 185 -7.88 -26.45 14.33
C GLU A 185 -9.04 -25.66 13.72
N VAL A 186 -8.94 -25.38 12.42
CA VAL A 186 -10.12 -25.55 11.58
C VAL A 186 -10.44 -27.05 11.63
N LYS A 187 -10.92 -27.54 12.78
CA LYS A 187 -11.92 -28.59 12.76
C LYS A 187 -12.93 -28.00 11.81
N ARG A 188 -13.19 -28.70 10.71
CA ARG A 188 -14.29 -28.38 9.80
C ARG A 188 -15.55 -28.40 10.66
N ASN A 189 -15.80 -27.35 11.41
CA ASN A 189 -17.03 -27.14 12.13
C ASN A 189 -18.01 -26.82 11.02
N GLU A 190 -18.73 -27.84 10.59
CA GLU A 190 -19.83 -27.87 9.63
C GLU A 190 -21.01 -26.93 10.01
N GLY A 191 -20.80 -25.94 10.88
CA GLY A 191 -21.89 -25.28 11.60
C GLY A 191 -21.77 -23.78 11.84
N TYR A 192 -20.69 -23.08 11.47
CA TYR A 192 -20.69 -21.61 11.58
C TYR A 192 -21.47 -21.00 10.40
N LYS A 193 -22.80 -21.13 10.43
CA LYS A 193 -23.67 -20.38 9.51
C LYS A 193 -23.62 -18.92 9.94
N ASP A 194 -22.86 -18.09 9.23
CA ASP A 194 -23.11 -16.66 9.26
C ASP A 194 -24.59 -16.44 8.93
N ASP A 195 -25.28 -15.59 9.71
CA ASP A 195 -26.69 -15.19 9.50
C ASP A 195 -26.97 -14.54 8.13
N VAL A 196 -25.94 -14.45 7.29
CA VAL A 196 -26.00 -14.05 5.89
C VAL A 196 -26.23 -15.31 5.06
N GLY A 197 -27.46 -15.82 5.06
CA GLY A 197 -28.02 -16.80 4.12
C GLY A 197 -27.05 -17.83 3.51
N LYS A 198 -27.11 -19.08 4.00
CA LYS A 198 -26.63 -20.33 3.36
C LYS A 198 -25.72 -20.12 2.12
N GLY A 199 -24.42 -19.80 2.31
CA GLY A 199 -23.51 -19.80 1.16
C GLY A 199 -22.11 -19.17 1.27
N ALA A 200 -21.69 -18.53 2.37
CA ALA A 200 -20.40 -17.84 2.37
C ALA A 200 -19.68 -17.84 3.73
N VAL A 201 -19.05 -18.96 4.10
CA VAL A 201 -18.27 -19.08 5.35
C VAL A 201 -16.76 -19.32 5.08
N LEU A 202 -16.32 -19.19 3.83
CA LEU A 202 -14.94 -19.50 3.42
C LEU A 202 -14.02 -18.29 3.21
N THR A 203 -14.44 -17.06 3.52
CA THR A 203 -14.00 -15.90 2.70
C THR A 203 -13.48 -14.67 3.45
N ARG A 204 -12.72 -14.82 4.55
CA ARG A 204 -11.91 -13.70 5.07
C ARG A 204 -10.43 -13.99 5.28
N SER A 205 -10.06 -15.17 5.76
CA SER A 205 -8.63 -15.50 5.92
C SER A 205 -7.90 -15.54 4.56
N MET A 206 -8.52 -16.12 3.53
CA MET A 206 -7.94 -16.16 2.18
C MET A 206 -8.14 -14.87 1.36
N HIS A 207 -9.06 -13.98 1.74
CA HIS A 207 -9.43 -12.83 0.90
C HIS A 207 -8.52 -11.62 1.06
N ASN A 208 -7.71 -11.59 2.11
CA ASN A 208 -6.74 -10.51 2.32
C ASN A 208 -5.35 -10.87 1.80
N GLY A 209 -5.15 -12.05 1.21
CA GLY A 209 -3.85 -12.47 0.69
C GLY A 209 -2.83 -12.92 1.74
N ILE A 210 -3.20 -13.04 3.02
CA ILE A 210 -2.35 -13.64 4.08
C ILE A 210 -2.44 -15.16 3.98
N THR A 211 -1.29 -15.84 3.92
CA THR A 211 -1.20 -17.30 3.84
C THR A 211 -0.94 -17.93 5.20
N SER A 212 -0.11 -17.29 6.02
CA SER A 212 0.24 -17.76 7.36
C SER A 212 0.81 -16.61 8.20
N VAL A 213 0.79 -16.80 9.53
CA VAL A 213 1.47 -15.91 10.47
C VAL A 213 2.37 -16.79 11.33
N LEU A 214 3.66 -16.47 11.38
CA LEU A 214 4.64 -17.15 12.21
C LEU A 214 5.00 -16.24 13.39
N ALA A 215 4.82 -16.72 14.61
CA ALA A 215 5.36 -16.07 15.80
C ALA A 215 6.77 -16.58 16.07
N MET A 216 7.69 -15.67 16.35
CA MET A 216 9.06 -15.95 16.76
C MET A 216 9.35 -15.15 18.03
N GLU A 217 9.82 -15.82 19.06
CA GLU A 217 10.18 -15.20 20.35
C GLU A 217 11.69 -15.13 20.47
N HIS A 218 12.20 -13.99 20.93
CA HIS A 218 13.62 -13.85 21.23
C HIS A 218 13.91 -14.40 22.63
N LYS A 219 15.07 -15.02 22.82
CA LYS A 219 15.50 -15.61 24.11
C LYS A 219 15.51 -14.59 25.27
N ASP A 220 15.78 -13.32 24.95
CA ASP A 220 15.84 -12.21 25.91
C ASP A 220 14.53 -11.38 25.93
N GLY A 221 13.43 -11.96 25.44
CA GLY A 221 12.12 -11.32 25.37
C GLY A 221 11.86 -10.53 24.08
N GLY A 222 10.59 -10.27 23.78
CA GLY A 222 10.16 -9.64 22.53
C GLY A 222 9.62 -10.66 21.53
N CYS A 223 8.48 -10.33 20.90
CA CYS A 223 7.78 -11.20 19.98
C CYS A 223 7.67 -10.55 18.59
N ILE A 224 8.08 -11.30 17.57
CA ILE A 224 7.91 -10.91 16.16
C ILE A 224 6.89 -11.83 15.51
N ASN A 225 5.94 -11.22 14.81
CA ASN A 225 5.01 -11.91 13.94
C ASN A 225 5.44 -11.70 12.48
N VAL A 226 5.89 -12.77 11.82
CA VAL A 226 6.12 -12.79 10.37
C VAL A 226 4.81 -13.11 9.67
N VAL A 227 4.19 -12.09 9.09
CA VAL A 227 2.95 -12.18 8.33
C VAL A 227 3.27 -12.48 6.87
N ILE A 228 3.03 -13.72 6.47
CA ILE A 228 3.34 -14.21 5.13
C ILE A 228 2.16 -13.95 4.21
N THR A 229 2.45 -13.37 3.05
CA THR A 229 1.46 -12.97 2.06
C THR A 229 1.69 -13.66 0.72
N LYS A 230 0.61 -14.00 0.01
CA LYS A 230 0.66 -14.65 -1.31
C LYS A 230 1.22 -13.72 -2.39
N ALA A 231 0.86 -12.44 -2.30
CA ALA A 231 1.25 -11.38 -3.24
C ALA A 231 2.08 -10.30 -2.54
N SER A 232 2.13 -9.07 -3.07
CA SER A 232 2.81 -7.97 -2.38
C SER A 232 2.18 -7.71 -1.00
N PRO A 233 2.97 -7.58 0.08
CA PRO A 233 2.51 -7.12 1.40
C PRO A 233 1.62 -5.88 1.36
N LEU A 234 1.89 -4.95 0.45
CA LEU A 234 1.13 -3.71 0.28
C LEU A 234 -0.29 -3.94 -0.23
N GLN A 235 -0.59 -5.13 -0.76
CA GLN A 235 -1.96 -5.50 -1.09
C GLN A 235 -2.78 -5.76 0.18
N VAL A 236 -2.11 -6.24 1.24
CA VAL A 236 -2.75 -6.69 2.48
C VAL A 236 -2.91 -5.57 3.49
N ILE A 237 -1.89 -4.72 3.64
CA ILE A 237 -1.87 -3.64 4.66
C ILE A 237 -3.07 -2.68 4.56
N PRO A 238 -3.48 -2.22 3.37
CA PRO A 238 -4.70 -1.42 3.19
C PRO A 238 -6.02 -2.14 3.54
N LEU A 239 -6.01 -3.47 3.66
CA LEU A 239 -7.19 -4.29 3.96
C LEU A 239 -7.36 -4.56 5.46
N PHE A 240 -6.55 -3.93 6.31
CA PHE A 240 -6.73 -3.99 7.75
C PHE A 240 -8.10 -3.47 8.18
N HIS A 241 -8.55 -3.94 9.34
CA HIS A 241 -9.90 -3.69 9.86
C HIS A 241 -10.23 -2.23 10.17
N SER A 242 -9.23 -1.35 10.29
CA SER A 242 -9.46 0.08 10.44
C SER A 242 -8.28 0.90 9.92
N THR A 243 -8.52 2.15 9.56
CA THR A 243 -7.48 3.07 9.05
C THR A 243 -6.34 3.34 10.02
N VAL A 244 -6.55 3.08 11.32
CA VAL A 244 -5.55 3.27 12.38
C VAL A 244 -4.34 2.35 12.19
N VAL A 245 -4.55 1.15 11.65
CA VAL A 245 -3.51 0.11 11.52
C VAL A 245 -3.09 -0.15 10.08
N MET A 246 -3.44 0.75 9.15
CA MET A 246 -3.03 0.65 7.73
C MET A 246 -1.70 1.36 7.44
N ASN A 247 -1.04 1.90 8.47
CA ASN A 247 0.24 2.59 8.33
C ASN A 247 1.35 1.55 8.29
N TYR A 248 2.48 1.89 7.67
CA TYR A 248 3.61 0.99 7.59
C TYR A 248 4.93 1.74 7.58
N ILE A 249 5.99 1.02 7.89
CA ILE A 249 7.37 1.45 7.68
C ILE A 249 7.96 0.54 6.62
N ALA A 250 8.55 1.14 5.60
CA ALA A 250 9.35 0.50 4.58
C ALA A 250 10.82 0.90 4.77
N ALA A 251 11.72 0.27 4.03
CA ALA A 251 13.15 0.61 4.08
C ALA A 251 13.44 2.07 3.70
N HIS A 252 12.57 2.69 2.90
CA HIS A 252 12.75 4.07 2.46
C HIS A 252 12.14 5.12 3.42
N GLY A 253 11.28 4.71 4.36
CA GLY A 253 10.62 5.66 5.24
C GLY A 253 9.34 5.18 5.92
N PHE A 254 8.74 6.10 6.65
CA PHE A 254 7.47 5.93 7.34
C PHE A 254 6.30 6.39 6.48
N VAL A 255 5.26 5.57 6.35
CA VAL A 255 4.08 5.83 5.53
C VAL A 255 2.80 5.73 6.35
N MET A 256 2.03 6.82 6.37
CA MET A 256 0.72 6.90 7.00
C MET A 256 -0.36 7.19 5.95
N LEU A 257 -1.30 6.25 5.78
CA LEU A 257 -2.27 6.27 4.68
C LEU A 257 -3.41 7.27 4.89
N TYR A 258 -3.72 7.59 6.15
CA TYR A 258 -4.81 8.48 6.55
C TYR A 258 -4.37 9.48 7.63
N PRO A 259 -3.41 10.38 7.33
CA PRO A 259 -2.75 11.18 8.34
C PRO A 259 -3.69 12.07 9.14
N LYS A 260 -4.66 12.71 8.47
CA LYS A 260 -5.65 13.56 9.14
C LYS A 260 -6.49 12.77 10.15
N LEU A 261 -6.84 11.52 9.88
CA LEU A 261 -7.62 10.71 10.82
C LEU A 261 -6.73 10.22 11.96
N THR A 262 -5.63 9.54 11.62
CA THR A 262 -4.77 8.87 12.60
C THR A 262 -4.12 9.88 13.56
N MET A 263 -3.64 11.03 13.09
CA MET A 263 -3.08 12.09 13.93
C MET A 263 -4.11 12.78 14.83
N ASN A 264 -5.41 12.62 14.58
CA ASN A 264 -6.48 13.10 15.44
C ASN A 264 -7.07 11.97 16.32
N ASN A 265 -6.35 10.86 16.49
CA ASN A 265 -6.84 9.66 17.19
C ASN A 265 -8.17 9.15 16.62
N MET A 266 -8.39 9.28 15.30
CA MET A 266 -9.61 8.84 14.65
C MET A 266 -9.34 7.67 13.72
N GLY A 267 -10.31 6.77 13.62
CA GLY A 267 -10.26 5.62 12.72
C GLY A 267 -11.58 5.36 12.02
N ILE A 268 -11.51 4.89 10.80
CA ILE A 268 -12.67 4.36 10.07
C ILE A 268 -12.53 2.84 9.99
N ILE A 269 -13.61 2.13 10.35
CA ILE A 269 -13.70 0.67 10.23
C ILE A 269 -13.75 0.30 8.76
N ASN A 270 -12.89 -0.63 8.33
CA ASN A 270 -12.82 -1.16 6.98
C ASN A 270 -13.60 -2.48 6.85
N SER A 271 -14.86 -2.47 7.26
CA SER A 271 -15.77 -3.62 7.11
C SER A 271 -17.19 -3.12 7.04
N ARG A 272 -17.98 -3.70 6.14
CA ARG A 272 -19.44 -3.55 6.15
C ARG A 272 -20.08 -4.58 7.06
N GLY A 273 -21.35 -4.35 7.39
CA GLY A 273 -22.17 -5.28 8.17
C GLY A 273 -21.75 -5.39 9.64
N LYS A 274 -22.36 -6.33 10.35
CA LYS A 274 -22.08 -6.64 11.75
C LYS A 274 -20.61 -7.03 11.92
N LEU A 275 -19.95 -6.51 12.97
CA LEU A 275 -18.58 -6.92 13.29
C LEU A 275 -18.63 -8.28 13.97
N THR A 276 -17.70 -9.17 13.60
CA THR A 276 -17.49 -10.41 14.34
C THR A 276 -16.88 -10.09 15.71
N SER A 277 -17.07 -10.95 16.71
CA SER A 277 -16.51 -10.72 18.06
C SER A 277 -14.99 -10.54 18.05
N LYS A 278 -14.29 -11.27 17.18
CA LYS A 278 -12.84 -11.12 16.97
C LYS A 278 -12.49 -9.71 16.47
N LEU A 279 -13.23 -9.22 15.47
CA LEU A 279 -13.01 -7.90 14.89
C LEU A 279 -13.34 -6.78 15.89
N GLU A 280 -14.41 -6.95 16.67
CA GLU A 280 -14.76 -6.03 17.75
C GLU A 280 -13.66 -5.99 18.81
N GLY A 281 -13.08 -7.13 19.18
CA GLY A 281 -11.93 -7.21 20.07
C GLY A 281 -10.72 -6.42 19.54
N CYS A 282 -10.39 -6.58 18.25
CA CYS A 282 -9.33 -5.79 17.60
C CYS A 282 -9.62 -4.29 17.64
N ILE A 283 -10.85 -3.87 17.36
CA ILE A 283 -11.24 -2.44 17.41
C ILE A 283 -11.21 -1.91 18.85
N SER A 284 -11.71 -2.70 19.81
CA SER A 284 -11.72 -2.37 21.23
C SER A 284 -10.31 -2.14 21.78
N LYS A 285 -9.31 -2.93 21.34
CA LYS A 285 -7.89 -2.71 21.65
C LYS A 285 -7.46 -1.26 21.36
N TYR A 286 -7.80 -0.72 20.20
CA TYR A 286 -7.41 0.64 19.82
C TYR A 286 -8.29 1.72 20.44
N ARG A 287 -9.57 1.44 20.72
CA ARG A 287 -10.41 2.35 21.52
C ARG A 287 -9.85 2.56 22.92
N LYS A 288 -9.39 1.49 23.58
CA LYS A 288 -8.71 1.56 24.88
C LYS A 288 -7.41 2.38 24.85
N ARG A 289 -6.79 2.50 23.67
CA ARG A 289 -5.60 3.34 23.42
C ARG A 289 -5.95 4.80 23.08
N GLY A 290 -7.21 5.20 23.25
CA GLY A 290 -7.67 6.58 23.03
C GLY A 290 -8.15 6.88 21.62
N PHE A 291 -8.30 5.89 20.74
CA PHE A 291 -8.81 6.12 19.38
C PHE A 291 -10.34 6.12 19.32
N THR A 292 -10.90 7.11 18.65
CA THR A 292 -12.31 7.14 18.25
C THR A 292 -12.46 6.42 16.90
N ILE A 293 -12.84 5.14 16.96
CA ILE A 293 -13.02 4.29 15.78
C ILE A 293 -14.51 4.16 15.44
N THR A 294 -14.87 4.65 14.26
CA THR A 294 -16.26 4.76 13.79
C THR A 294 -16.45 4.04 12.46
N ARG A 295 -17.71 3.78 12.07
CA ARG A 295 -18.04 3.17 10.78
C ARG A 295 -18.18 4.17 9.65
N GLY A 296 -18.48 5.42 9.97
CA GLY A 296 -18.69 6.48 8.99
C GLY A 296 -17.61 7.54 9.07
N TYR A 297 -17.73 8.52 8.18
CA TYR A 297 -16.91 9.70 8.32
C TYR A 297 -17.34 10.45 9.59
N PRO A 298 -16.42 10.81 10.49
CA PRO A 298 -16.81 11.45 11.74
C PRO A 298 -17.50 12.79 11.47
N SER A 299 -18.67 13.01 12.08
CA SER A 299 -19.44 14.26 11.98
C SER A 299 -18.71 15.48 12.56
N THR A 300 -17.66 15.24 13.34
CA THR A 300 -16.77 16.26 13.93
C THR A 300 -15.79 16.85 12.93
N VAL A 301 -15.62 16.23 11.75
CA VAL A 301 -14.97 16.88 10.62
C VAL A 301 -16.05 17.69 9.89
N PRO A 302 -15.80 18.96 9.48
CA PRO A 302 -16.84 19.84 8.93
C PRO A 302 -17.72 19.11 7.91
N ARG A 303 -19.04 19.25 8.04
CA ARG A 303 -20.06 18.56 7.22
C ARG A 303 -19.87 18.73 5.71
N SER A 304 -19.02 19.67 5.28
CA SER A 304 -18.50 19.78 3.93
C SER A 304 -17.42 18.73 3.69
N HIS A 305 -17.82 17.47 3.49
CA HIS A 305 -16.95 16.54 2.78
C HIS A 305 -17.63 16.10 1.48
N THR A 306 -16.87 16.02 0.40
CA THR A 306 -17.30 15.57 -0.92
C THR A 306 -16.92 14.10 -1.08
N CYS A 307 -17.92 13.21 -1.06
CA CYS A 307 -17.70 11.78 -1.22
C CYS A 307 -16.94 11.48 -2.52
N GLY A 308 -15.93 10.62 -2.43
CA GLY A 308 -15.09 10.22 -3.56
C GLY A 308 -13.94 11.20 -3.86
N ILE A 309 -13.94 12.38 -3.23
CA ILE A 309 -12.89 13.39 -3.41
C ILE A 309 -12.09 13.55 -2.12
N ASP A 310 -12.76 13.58 -0.97
CA ASP A 310 -12.08 13.85 0.28
C ASP A 310 -11.10 12.76 0.69
N LYS A 311 -9.95 13.20 1.24
CA LYS A 311 -8.79 12.35 1.54
C LYS A 311 -9.12 11.17 2.47
N SER A 312 -10.07 11.41 3.37
CA SER A 312 -10.48 10.49 4.42
C SER A 312 -11.88 9.94 4.20
N CYS A 313 -12.49 10.22 3.04
CA CYS A 313 -13.73 9.63 2.63
C CYS A 313 -13.52 8.14 2.26
N PRO A 314 -14.36 7.21 2.78
CA PRO A 314 -14.29 5.80 2.42
C PRO A 314 -14.47 5.50 0.93
N GLN A 315 -15.16 6.38 0.19
CA GLN A 315 -15.43 6.26 -1.25
C GLN A 315 -14.25 6.68 -2.11
N THR A 316 -13.30 7.44 -1.56
CA THR A 316 -12.18 7.95 -2.34
C THR A 316 -11.24 6.80 -2.66
N ILE A 317 -10.98 6.59 -3.94
CA ILE A 317 -9.93 5.66 -4.36
C ILE A 317 -8.61 6.36 -4.13
N ARG A 318 -7.79 5.78 -3.26
CA ARG A 318 -6.50 6.30 -2.84
C ARG A 318 -5.41 5.57 -3.58
N HIS A 319 -4.30 6.23 -3.86
CA HIS A 319 -3.06 5.58 -4.28
C HIS A 319 -1.87 6.11 -3.47
N LEU A 320 -0.75 5.40 -3.46
CA LEU A 320 0.42 5.84 -2.68
C LEU A 320 0.91 7.23 -3.14
N GLN A 321 0.85 7.52 -4.43
CA GLN A 321 1.31 8.79 -4.99
C GLN A 321 0.27 9.94 -4.94
N ASP A 322 -0.88 9.79 -4.28
CA ASP A 322 -1.99 10.78 -4.38
C ASP A 322 -1.75 12.11 -3.64
N GLY A 323 -0.55 12.30 -3.05
CA GLY A 323 -0.20 13.45 -2.24
C GLY A 323 -1.08 13.62 -0.99
N LYS A 324 -1.91 12.62 -0.65
CA LYS A 324 -2.81 12.63 0.50
C LYS A 324 -2.40 11.62 1.56
N ILE A 325 -1.33 10.87 1.32
CA ILE A 325 -0.61 10.11 2.35
C ILE A 325 0.47 11.00 2.98
N LEU A 326 0.87 10.66 4.20
CA LEU A 326 2.07 11.21 4.82
C LEU A 326 3.20 10.21 4.54
N HIS A 327 4.25 10.65 3.87
CA HIS A 327 5.49 9.91 3.70
C HIS A 327 6.62 10.74 4.32
N ILE A 328 7.27 10.18 5.35
CA ILE A 328 8.47 10.75 5.96
C ILE A 328 9.65 9.88 5.51
N PRO A 329 10.46 10.34 4.53
CA PRO A 329 11.61 9.59 4.07
C PRO A 329 12.66 9.52 5.18
N PHE A 330 13.39 8.42 5.24
CA PHE A 330 14.56 8.31 6.11
C PHE A 330 15.73 9.16 5.59
N PRO A 331 16.72 9.52 6.43
CA PRO A 331 17.79 10.43 6.04
C PRO A 331 18.52 10.04 4.75
N SER A 332 18.73 8.74 4.50
CA SER A 332 19.35 8.22 3.27
C SER A 332 18.52 8.47 2.00
N HIS A 333 17.26 8.87 2.15
CA HIS A 333 16.27 9.07 1.09
C HIS A 333 15.65 10.47 1.10
N ALA A 334 16.12 11.38 1.97
CA ALA A 334 15.48 12.67 2.17
C ALA A 334 15.55 13.61 0.95
N GLY A 335 16.53 13.39 0.05
CA GLY A 335 16.69 14.12 -1.20
C GLY A 335 16.00 13.48 -2.41
N GLU A 336 15.38 12.32 -2.25
CA GLU A 336 14.69 11.62 -3.34
C GLU A 336 13.22 12.03 -3.41
N ASP A 337 12.67 12.11 -4.63
CA ASP A 337 11.24 12.34 -4.80
C ASP A 337 10.42 11.21 -4.14
N PRO A 338 9.51 11.51 -3.21
CA PRO A 338 8.63 10.53 -2.58
C PRO A 338 7.87 9.63 -3.57
N GLY A 339 7.46 10.18 -4.72
CA GLY A 339 6.76 9.44 -5.76
C GLY A 339 7.66 8.38 -6.43
N LYS A 340 8.89 8.78 -6.78
CA LYS A 340 9.94 7.88 -7.33
C LYS A 340 10.34 6.80 -6.33
N LEU A 341 10.51 7.14 -5.05
CA LEU A 341 10.83 6.15 -4.00
C LEU A 341 9.77 5.06 -3.91
N GLN A 342 8.48 5.45 -3.89
CA GLN A 342 7.38 4.50 -3.84
C GLN A 342 7.28 3.65 -5.11
N GLU A 343 7.51 4.25 -6.27
CA GLU A 343 7.51 3.49 -7.53
C GLU A 343 8.64 2.45 -7.57
N LEU A 344 9.83 2.81 -7.10
CA LEU A 344 11.01 1.96 -7.11
C LEU A 344 10.94 0.85 -6.06
N HIS A 345 10.42 1.16 -4.87
CA HIS A 345 10.51 0.26 -3.72
C HIS A 345 9.24 -0.50 -3.41
N ASP A 346 8.09 0.14 -3.55
CA ASP A 346 6.80 -0.35 -3.04
C ASP A 346 6.00 -1.05 -4.13
N ALA A 347 5.46 -0.25 -5.05
CA ALA A 347 4.65 -0.68 -6.17
C ALA A 347 4.44 0.48 -7.14
N LYS A 348 4.40 0.19 -8.45
CA LYS A 348 4.11 1.23 -9.45
C LYS A 348 2.70 1.78 -9.25
N LYS A 349 1.76 0.92 -8.85
CA LYS A 349 0.37 1.30 -8.56
C LYS A 349 -0.17 0.46 -7.42
N CYS A 350 -0.24 1.02 -6.21
CA CYS A 350 -1.07 0.49 -5.12
C CYS A 350 -2.30 1.39 -4.96
N VAL A 351 -3.47 0.91 -5.41
CA VAL A 351 -4.76 1.60 -5.29
C VAL A 351 -5.64 0.92 -4.24
N ARG A 352 -6.40 1.68 -3.45
CA ARG A 352 -7.29 1.15 -2.42
C ARG A 352 -8.57 1.96 -2.25
N GLN A 353 -9.62 1.30 -1.78
CA GLN A 353 -10.86 1.93 -1.31
C GLN A 353 -11.35 1.21 -0.03
N LEU A 354 -11.89 1.95 0.94
CA LEU A 354 -12.42 1.38 2.17
C LEU A 354 -13.79 0.73 1.94
N ALA A 355 -14.08 -0.35 2.65
CA ALA A 355 -15.37 -1.03 2.60
C ALA A 355 -16.54 -0.17 3.11
N SER A 356 -16.27 0.78 4.01
CA SER A 356 -17.26 1.54 4.79
C SER A 356 -17.90 2.72 4.06
N GLY A 357 -18.15 2.56 2.76
CA GLY A 357 -18.86 3.54 1.97
C GLY A 357 -20.35 3.82 2.28
N PRO A 358 -21.18 2.93 2.87
CA PRO A 358 -22.62 3.23 3.04
C PRO A 358 -22.92 4.34 4.06
N PHE A 359 -21.91 4.78 4.82
CA PHE A 359 -22.04 5.89 5.77
C PHE A 359 -21.42 7.20 5.23
N CYS A 360 -21.05 7.21 3.95
CA CYS A 360 -20.86 8.43 3.15
C CYS A 360 -22.22 8.83 2.54
N THR A 361 -22.39 10.06 2.08
CA THR A 361 -23.62 10.50 1.40
C THR A 361 -23.95 9.67 0.15
N LYS A 362 -22.96 8.95 -0.41
CA LYS A 362 -23.14 7.96 -1.47
C LYS A 362 -22.61 6.61 -0.99
N GLY A 363 -23.41 5.55 -1.05
CA GLY A 363 -22.95 4.19 -0.74
C GLY A 363 -21.99 3.66 -1.80
N THR A 364 -21.06 2.77 -1.43
CA THR A 364 -20.22 2.02 -2.38
C THR A 364 -20.93 0.72 -2.75
N THR A 365 -20.74 0.22 -3.96
CA THR A 365 -21.15 -1.15 -4.32
C THR A 365 -20.19 -2.20 -3.75
N ASP A 366 -18.97 -1.81 -3.40
CA ASP A 366 -17.93 -2.74 -2.96
C ASP A 366 -18.14 -3.15 -1.50
N LYS A 367 -18.42 -4.44 -1.28
CA LYS A 367 -18.79 -4.93 0.05
C LYS A 367 -17.61 -5.03 1.03
N HIS A 368 -16.39 -5.11 0.50
CA HIS A 368 -15.20 -5.50 1.25
C HIS A 368 -14.07 -4.47 1.17
N GLY A 369 -14.29 -3.34 0.51
CA GLY A 369 -13.19 -2.49 0.06
C GLY A 369 -12.32 -3.26 -0.92
N PHE A 370 -11.26 -2.64 -1.40
CA PHE A 370 -10.28 -3.34 -2.22
C PHE A 370 -8.91 -2.71 -2.07
N SER A 371 -7.91 -3.51 -2.42
CA SER A 371 -6.54 -3.08 -2.62
C SER A 371 -5.99 -3.82 -3.83
N LEU A 372 -5.43 -3.08 -4.78
CA LEU A 372 -4.82 -3.64 -5.97
C LEU A 372 -3.40 -3.09 -6.06
N VAL A 373 -2.44 -3.98 -6.26
CA VAL A 373 -1.01 -3.66 -6.37
C VAL A 373 -0.52 -4.17 -7.72
N ASP A 374 0.21 -3.33 -8.45
CA ASP A 374 0.84 -3.65 -9.74
C ASP A 374 -0.11 -4.33 -10.73
N THR A 375 -1.33 -3.78 -10.88
CA THR A 375 -2.31 -4.33 -11.81
C THR A 375 -1.75 -4.30 -13.24
N TYR A 376 -1.97 -5.36 -14.01
CA TYR A 376 -1.52 -5.55 -15.41
C TYR A 376 -1.73 -4.32 -16.34
N ALA A 377 -2.63 -3.40 -16.00
CA ALA A 377 -2.75 -2.09 -16.66
C ALA A 377 -1.47 -1.23 -16.61
N SER A 378 -0.51 -1.51 -15.73
CA SER A 378 0.84 -0.91 -15.72
C SER A 378 1.88 -1.72 -16.53
N HIS A 379 1.61 -3.00 -16.82
CA HIS A 379 2.50 -3.85 -17.63
C HIS A 379 2.32 -3.60 -19.15
N GLU A 380 1.10 -3.37 -19.64
CA GLU A 380 0.88 -3.03 -21.06
C GLU A 380 1.48 -1.67 -21.46
N PHE A 381 1.61 -0.73 -20.51
CA PHE A 381 2.27 0.55 -20.77
C PHE A 381 3.79 0.40 -20.99
N ASN A 382 4.43 -0.61 -20.37
CA ASN A 382 5.87 -0.85 -20.50
C ASN A 382 6.23 -1.69 -21.74
N LEU A 383 5.35 -2.59 -22.18
CA LEU A 383 5.57 -3.38 -23.41
C LEU A 383 5.50 -2.52 -24.69
N ASN A 384 4.79 -1.38 -24.66
CA ASN A 384 4.74 -0.45 -25.79
C ASN A 384 5.92 0.52 -25.82
N THR A 385 6.47 0.93 -24.66
CA THR A 385 7.69 1.75 -24.61
C THR A 385 8.94 0.97 -24.99
N GLU A 386 9.08 -0.32 -24.61
CA GLU A 386 10.19 -1.16 -25.06
C GLU A 386 10.16 -1.43 -26.58
N LYS A 387 8.97 -1.48 -27.20
CA LYS A 387 8.84 -1.58 -28.66
C LYS A 387 9.23 -0.28 -29.38
N LEU A 388 8.98 0.88 -28.78
CA LEU A 388 9.36 2.20 -29.33
C LEU A 388 10.87 2.49 -29.19
N THR A 389 11.53 1.99 -28.14
CA THR A 389 12.99 2.14 -28.00
C THR A 389 13.78 1.16 -28.88
N ASN A 390 13.20 0.02 -29.24
CA ASN A 390 13.85 -0.96 -30.13
C ASN A 390 13.66 -0.69 -31.62
N THR A 391 12.75 0.21 -32.03
CA THR A 391 12.56 0.59 -33.43
C THR A 391 13.51 1.70 -33.92
N ASN A 392 14.23 2.39 -33.03
CA ASN A 392 15.24 3.40 -33.40
C ASN A 392 16.68 2.86 -33.50
N LYS A 393 16.85 1.53 -33.58
CA LYS A 393 18.15 0.86 -33.81
C LYS A 393 18.21 0.10 -35.14
N THR A 394 17.45 0.51 -36.16
CA THR A 394 17.65 0.00 -37.51
C THR A 394 18.68 0.85 -38.25
N THR A 395 19.87 0.28 -38.32
CA THR A 395 21.09 0.73 -38.99
C THR A 395 20.83 1.19 -40.43
N VAL A 396 21.17 2.44 -40.74
CA VAL A 396 21.45 2.88 -42.12
C VAL A 396 22.78 2.22 -42.53
N LYS A 397 22.70 1.11 -43.28
CA LYS A 397 23.83 0.57 -44.04
C LYS A 397 24.00 1.42 -45.29
N LEU A 398 25.07 2.20 -45.34
CA LEU A 398 25.60 2.79 -46.57
C LEU A 398 25.96 1.64 -47.53
N LYS A 399 25.36 1.62 -48.72
CA LYS A 399 25.81 0.79 -49.83
C LYS A 399 27.01 1.48 -50.48
N GLY A 400 28.16 0.83 -50.43
CA GLY A 400 29.22 1.01 -51.42
C GLY A 400 29.19 -0.20 -52.34
N GLU A 401 28.83 0.05 -53.60
CA GLU A 401 29.40 -0.47 -54.86
C GLU A 401 28.62 0.15 -56.03
#